data_AF-A0A962SBK0-F1
#
_entry.id   AF-A0A962SBK0-F1
#
_cell.length_a   1.000
_cell.length_b   1.000
_cell.length_c   1.000
_cell.angle_alpha   90.00
_cell.angle_beta   90.00
_cell.angle_gamma   90.00
#
_symmetry.space_group_name_H-M   'P 1'
#
loop_
_entity.id
_entity.type
_entity.pdbx_description
1 polymer ?
#
loop_
_entity_poly.entity_id
_entity_poly.type
_entity_poly.pdbx_seq_one_letter_code
_entity_poly.pdbx_strand_id
1 'polypeptide(L)' 'MKPESRRTVQTLKIVRLPSEISYAAVIDSDNEEVEITEEMIRDACERMDANQVFPFARVANSR' A
#
# COMPACT_ATOMS: atom_id res chain seq x y z
N MET A 1 42.58 0.70 6.99
CA MET A 1 41.14 0.64 7.33
C MET A 1 40.41 1.65 6.47
N LYS A 2 39.46 1.23 5.63
CA LYS A 2 38.69 2.14 4.76
C LYS A 2 37.54 2.74 5.58
N PRO A 3 37.25 4.04 5.47
CA PRO A 3 36.11 4.63 6.16
C PRO A 3 34.81 4.08 5.57
N GLU A 4 33.97 3.53 6.43
CA GLU A 4 32.67 2.99 6.05
C GLU A 4 31.80 4.13 5.50
N SER A 5 31.36 3.97 4.26
CA SER A 5 30.48 4.91 3.59
C SER A 5 29.13 4.89 4.29
N ARG A 6 28.89 5.90 5.12
CA ARG A 6 27.62 6.15 5.79
C ARG A 6 26.58 6.45 4.71
N ARG A 7 25.91 5.41 4.21
CA ARG A 7 24.81 5.54 3.24
C ARG A 7 23.70 6.35 3.90
N THR A 8 23.60 7.62 3.52
CA THR A 8 22.48 8.49 3.86
C THR A 8 21.22 7.84 3.30
N VAL A 9 20.31 7.42 4.17
CA VAL A 9 18.98 6.92 3.77
C VAL A 9 18.27 8.09 3.09
N GLN A 10 18.25 8.08 1.76
CA GLN A 10 17.60 9.10 0.95
C GLN A 10 16.11 9.10 1.27
N THR A 11 15.68 10.17 1.94
CA THR A 11 14.35 10.77 1.90
C THR A 11 13.18 9.82 2.12
N LEU A 12 12.97 9.39 3.36
CA LEU A 12 11.67 8.86 3.80
C LEU A 12 10.60 9.94 3.58
N LYS A 13 9.73 9.75 2.60
CA LYS A 13 8.61 10.64 2.31
C LYS A 13 7.61 10.49 3.45
N ILE A 14 7.50 11.50 4.30
CA ILE A 14 6.51 11.52 5.39
C ILE A 14 5.13 11.61 4.74
N VAL A 15 4.43 10.48 4.66
CA VAL A 15 3.02 10.46 4.29
C VAL A 15 2.24 10.94 5.51
N ARG A 16 1.64 12.13 5.42
CA ARG A 16 0.75 12.61 6.48
C ARG A 16 -0.49 11.73 6.48
N LEU A 17 -0.73 11.04 7.60
CA LEU A 17 -2.00 10.37 7.85
C LEU A 17 -3.13 11.43 7.80
N PRO A 18 -4.29 11.11 7.22
CA PRO A 18 -5.44 12.00 7.22
C PRO A 18 -5.78 12.43 8.66
N SER A 19 -6.15 13.71 8.85
CA SER A 19 -6.52 14.26 10.16
C SER A 19 -7.82 13.67 10.72
N GLU A 20 -8.62 13.06 9.84
CA GLU A 20 -9.91 12.47 10.17
C GLU A 20 -9.93 11.02 9.67
N ILE A 21 -10.17 10.10 10.60
CA ILE A 21 -10.36 8.68 10.29
C ILE A 21 -11.86 8.48 10.05
N SER A 22 -12.22 8.00 8.87
CA SER A 22 -13.58 7.57 8.56
C SER A 22 -13.66 6.04 8.61
N TYR A 23 -14.77 5.53 9.14
CA TYR A 23 -15.07 4.10 9.18
C TYR A 23 -16.17 3.80 8.16
N ALA A 24 -16.02 2.70 7.44
CA ALA A 24 -17.02 2.20 6.51
C ALA A 24 -17.16 0.69 6.69
N ALA A 25 -18.39 0.17 6.58
CA ALA A 25 -18.65 -1.26 6.51
C ALA A 25 -18.36 -1.75 5.09
N VAL A 26 -17.83 -2.97 4.98
CA VAL A 26 -17.67 -3.66 3.70
C VAL A 26 -18.86 -4.60 3.55
N ILE A 27 -19.62 -4.41 2.47
CA ILE A 27 -20.83 -5.15 2.17
C ILE A 27 -20.61 -5.93 0.87
N ASP A 28 -20.94 -7.21 0.85
CA ASP A 28 -20.85 -8.04 -0.36
C ASP A 28 -22.05 -7.87 -1.31
N SER A 29 -22.07 -8.67 -2.39
CA SER A 29 -23.14 -8.65 -3.38
C SER A 29 -24.49 -9.15 -2.85
N ASP A 30 -24.49 -9.90 -1.76
CA ASP A 30 -25.69 -10.44 -1.12
C ASP A 30 -26.21 -9.52 -0.01
N ASN A 31 -25.59 -8.34 0.13
CA ASN A 31 -25.90 -7.30 1.12
C ASN A 31 -25.59 -7.75 2.57
N GLU A 32 -24.61 -8.64 2.73
CA GLU A 32 -24.11 -9.08 4.04
C GLU A 32 -22.83 -8.34 4.41
N GLU A 33 -22.66 -8.08 5.71
CA GLU A 33 -21.43 -7.47 6.23
C GLU A 33 -20.31 -8.50 6.21
N VAL A 34 -19.15 -8.09 5.68
CA VAL A 34 -17.99 -8.95 5.52
C VAL A 34 -16.77 -8.36 6.20
N GLU A 35 -16.03 -9.21 6.91
CA GLU A 35 -14.74 -8.87 7.48
C GLU A 35 -13.64 -9.05 6.44
N ILE A 36 -12.76 -8.04 6.28
CA ILE A 36 -11.55 -8.19 5.48
C ILE A 36 -10.51 -8.95 6.30
N THR A 37 -10.21 -10.18 5.90
CA THR A 37 -9.21 -11.02 6.56
C THR A 37 -7.80 -10.78 6.00
N GLU A 38 -6.77 -11.18 6.75
CA GLU A 38 -5.36 -11.09 6.29
C GLU A 38 -5.09 -11.91 5.02
N GLU A 39 -5.77 -13.04 4.87
CA GLU A 39 -5.68 -13.91 3.68
C GLU A 39 -6.19 -13.17 2.43
N MET A 40 -7.35 -12.52 2.51
CA MET A 40 -7.92 -11.74 1.41
C MET A 40 -6.98 -10.61 0.96
N ILE A 41 -6.29 -9.97 1.92
CA ILE A 41 -5.29 -8.93 1.62
C ILE A 41 -4.10 -9.53 0.87
N ARG A 42 -3.59 -10.69 1.34
CA ARG A 42 -2.45 -11.37 0.69
C ARG A 42 -2.79 -11.75 -0.75
N ASP A 43 -3.94 -12.37 -0.96
CA ASP A 43 -4.40 -12.79 -2.28
C ASP A 43 -4.64 -11.60 -3.22
N ALA A 44 -5.14 -10.49 -2.69
CA ALA A 44 -5.29 -9.25 -3.45
C ALA A 44 -3.92 -8.71 -3.89
N CYS A 45 -2.95 -8.66 -2.99
CA CYS A 45 -1.58 -8.21 -3.29
C CYS A 45 -0.90 -9.11 -4.33
N GLU A 46 -1.02 -10.43 -4.21
CA GLU A 46 -0.45 -11.38 -5.18
C GLU A 46 -1.07 -11.22 -6.57
N ARG A 47 -2.39 -11.05 -6.66
CA ARG A 47 -3.07 -10.76 -7.94
C ARG A 47 -2.66 -9.41 -8.54
N MET A 48 -2.46 -8.39 -7.71
CA MET A 48 -2.00 -7.08 -8.18
C MET A 48 -0.59 -7.17 -8.77
N ASP A 49 0.31 -7.90 -8.12
CA ASP A 49 1.68 -8.11 -8.59
C ASP A 49 1.71 -8.93 -9.89
N ALA A 50 0.95 -10.02 -9.95
CA ALA A 50 0.83 -10.85 -11.15
C ALA A 50 0.30 -10.08 -12.36
N ASN A 51 -0.66 -9.17 -12.15
CA ASN A 51 -1.26 -8.37 -13.22
C ASN A 51 -0.53 -7.04 -13.47
N GLN A 52 0.49 -6.70 -12.67
CA GLN A 52 1.16 -5.39 -12.69
C GLN A 52 0.18 -4.21 -12.57
N VAL A 53 -0.94 -4.40 -11.86
CA VAL A 53 -1.98 -3.37 -11.66
C VAL A 53 -1.82 -2.77 -10.28
N PHE A 54 -1.24 -1.58 -10.23
CA PHE A 54 -1.01 -0.85 -8.99
C PHE A 54 -1.74 0.51 -9.06
N PRO A 55 -3.00 0.61 -8.61
CA PRO A 55 -3.87 1.76 -8.85
C PRO A 55 -3.37 3.08 -8.24
N PHE A 56 -2.33 3.03 -7.39
CA PHE A 56 -1.68 4.21 -6.80
C PHE A 56 -0.17 4.26 -7.01
N ALA A 57 0.42 3.31 -7.75
CA ALA A 57 1.80 3.46 -8.23
C ALA A 57 1.80 4.44 -9.39
N ARG A 58 1.52 5.71 -9.08
CA ARG A 58 1.70 6.82 -10.02
C ARG A 58 3.17 6.77 -10.43
N VAL A 59 3.41 6.51 -11.72
CA VAL A 59 4.70 6.54 -12.41
C VAL A 59 5.71 7.39 -11.64
N ALA A 60 6.60 6.74 -10.89
CA ALA A 60 7.64 7.41 -10.10
C ALA A 60 8.78 7.97 -10.99
N ASN A 61 8.65 7.85 -12.32
CA ASN A 61 9.60 8.37 -13.30
C ASN A 61 8.89 9.17 -14.39
N SER A 62 8.75 10.47 -14.18
CA SER A 62 8.60 11.41 -15.29
C SER A 62 9.44 12.65 -14.98
N ARG A 63 10.69 12.55 -15.49
CA ARG A 63 11.75 13.56 -15.61
C ARG A 63 12.64 13.76 -14.39
#